data_AF-A0A832IN51-F1
#
_entry.id   AF-A0A832IN51-F1
#
_cell.length_a   1.000
_cell.length_b   1.000
_cell.length_c   1.000
_cell.angle_alpha   90.00
_cell.angle_beta   90.00
_cell.angle_gamma   90.00
#
_symmetry.space_group_name_H-M   'P 1'
#
loop_
_entity.id
_entity.type
_entity.pdbx_description
1 polymer ?
#
loop_
_entity_poly.entity_id
_entity_poly.type
_entity_poly.pdbx_seq_one_letter_code
_entity_poly.pdbx_strand_id
1 'polypeptide(L)'
;MKKYFLIAVLLIVSESTSFCQQKGFGIGLAIGDPTGISGKVWLLPANAIDFGVGWSTNQTRWQENYERFPYGQTTFHLHLDYVWHDFSSIKSTEKLGLFYGGGCTIDNSENSGDFGARGVFGVLWIPRSTHLDVFLQISPVFFLAPSTGFG
;
A
#
# COMPACT_ATOMS: atom_id res chain seq x y z
N MET A 1 24.53 21.61 8.89
CA MET A 1 23.58 21.38 7.76
C MET A 1 22.41 20.45 8.10
N LYS A 2 22.46 19.58 9.12
CA LYS A 2 21.38 18.63 9.44
C LYS A 2 20.13 19.22 10.13
N LYS A 3 20.25 20.39 10.79
CA LYS A 3 19.17 20.98 11.61
C LYS A 3 18.09 21.71 10.80
N TYR A 4 18.44 22.25 9.64
CA TYR A 4 17.49 22.90 8.73
C TYR A 4 16.73 21.91 7.85
N PHE A 5 17.25 20.69 7.67
CA PHE A 5 16.54 19.62 6.94
C PHE A 5 15.30 19.16 7.71
N LEU A 6 15.41 18.99 9.03
CA LEU A 6 14.27 18.67 9.90
C LEU A 6 13.21 19.78 9.91
N ILE A 7 13.61 21.05 9.82
CA ILE A 7 12.69 22.20 9.75
C ILE A 7 12.02 22.28 8.37
N ALA A 8 12.74 21.95 7.29
CA ALA A 8 12.17 21.88 5.94
C ALA A 8 11.17 20.74 5.77
N VAL A 9 11.39 19.59 6.42
CA VAL A 9 10.42 18.47 6.45
C VAL A 9 9.20 18.82 7.31
N LEU A 10 9.35 19.63 8.36
CA LEU A 10 8.25 20.08 9.22
C LEU A 10 7.36 21.16 8.58
N LEU A 11 7.89 21.93 7.62
CA LEU A 11 7.20 23.06 6.98
C LEU A 11 6.32 22.68 5.77
N ILE A 12 6.26 21.40 5.39
CA ILE A 12 5.38 20.92 4.30
C ILE A 12 3.96 20.58 4.81
N VAL A 13 3.73 20.62 6.13
CA VAL A 13 2.42 20.35 6.73
C VAL A 13 1.69 21.68 7.01
N SER A 14 1.42 22.46 5.97
CA SER A 14 0.50 23.58 6.07
C SER A 14 -0.52 23.53 4.93
N GLU A 15 -1.75 23.23 5.33
CA GLU A 15 -3.02 23.38 4.60
C GLU A 15 -3.29 22.43 3.44
N SER A 16 -4.02 21.37 3.76
CA SER A 16 -5.05 20.83 2.90
C SER A 16 -6.16 20.28 3.78
N THR A 17 -7.20 21.08 4.04
CA THR A 17 -8.51 20.57 4.47
C THR A 17 -9.14 19.83 3.30
N SER A 18 -8.48 18.76 2.84
CA SER A 18 -9.11 17.82 1.92
C SER A 18 -10.08 17.01 2.74
N PHE A 19 -11.37 17.34 2.57
CA PHE A 19 -12.47 16.42 2.85
C PHE A 19 -12.29 15.18 1.96
N CYS A 20 -11.35 14.29 2.32
CA CYS A 20 -11.17 13.04 1.63
C CYS A 20 -12.20 12.06 2.16
N GLN A 21 -13.43 12.20 1.70
CA GLN A 21 -14.36 11.09 1.66
C GLN A 21 -14.70 10.93 0.19
N GLN A 22 -13.97 10.03 -0.48
CA GLN A 22 -14.16 9.66 -1.89
C GLN A 22 -13.69 10.69 -2.93
N LYS A 23 -12.77 11.60 -2.57
CA LYS A 23 -12.14 12.57 -3.49
C LYS A 23 -10.77 13.03 -3.00
N GLY A 24 -9.91 13.46 -3.92
CA GLY A 24 -8.60 14.05 -3.59
C GLY A 24 -7.53 13.02 -3.23
N PHE A 25 -6.53 13.48 -2.50
CA PHE A 25 -5.34 12.71 -2.11
C PHE A 25 -5.32 12.43 -0.61
N GLY A 26 -4.99 11.20 -0.23
CA GLY A 26 -4.77 10.77 1.15
C GLY A 26 -3.40 10.10 1.30
N ILE A 27 -2.80 10.26 2.47
CA ILE A 27 -1.59 9.56 2.89
C ILE A 27 -1.89 8.82 4.19
N GLY A 28 -1.30 7.65 4.38
CA GLY A 28 -1.55 6.77 5.51
C GLY A 28 -0.37 5.88 5.85
N LEU A 29 -0.53 5.16 6.94
CA LEU A 29 0.42 4.14 7.39
C LEU A 29 -0.24 2.77 7.19
N ALA A 30 0.51 1.84 6.62
CA ALA A 30 0.14 0.45 6.53
C ALA A 30 0.84 -0.32 7.66
N ILE A 31 0.06 -0.96 8.53
CA ILE A 31 0.57 -1.80 9.61
C ILE A 31 0.30 -3.25 9.23
N GLY A 32 1.35 -4.07 9.17
CA GLY A 32 1.25 -5.47 8.75
C GLY A 32 2.55 -5.98 8.15
N ASP A 33 2.45 -6.97 7.28
CA ASP A 33 3.58 -7.44 6.48
C ASP A 33 3.23 -7.30 4.99
N PRO A 34 3.77 -6.28 4.28
CA PRO A 34 4.78 -5.31 4.74
C PRO A 34 4.20 -4.13 5.54
N THR A 35 4.98 -3.58 6.47
CA THR A 35 4.66 -2.31 7.18
C THR A 35 5.22 -1.14 6.38
N GLY A 36 4.47 -0.04 6.25
CA GLY A 36 4.85 1.00 5.31
C GLY A 36 4.05 2.29 5.33
N ILE A 37 4.29 3.10 4.30
CA ILE A 37 3.54 4.31 4.00
C ILE A 37 2.74 4.06 2.73
N SER A 38 1.47 4.44 2.74
CA SER A 38 0.55 4.32 1.61
C SER A 38 0.00 5.68 1.20
N GLY A 39 -0.22 5.88 -0.09
CA GLY A 39 -0.96 6.98 -0.68
C GLY A 39 -2.19 6.48 -1.41
N LYS A 40 -3.26 7.27 -1.41
CA LYS A 40 -4.49 6.99 -2.16
C LYS A 40 -4.92 8.24 -2.90
N VAL A 41 -5.15 8.13 -4.21
CA VAL A 41 -5.68 9.19 -5.07
C VAL A 41 -7.04 8.76 -5.58
N TRP A 42 -8.09 9.45 -5.17
CA TRP A 42 -9.43 9.23 -5.69
C TRP A 42 -9.58 9.86 -7.07
N LEU A 43 -9.91 9.02 -8.06
CA LEU A 43 -10.18 9.45 -9.44
C LEU A 43 -11.67 9.76 -9.62
N LEU A 44 -12.52 8.93 -9.03
CA LEU A 44 -13.98 9.03 -9.05
C LEU A 44 -14.50 8.64 -7.66
N PRO A 45 -15.78 8.90 -7.32
CA PRO A 45 -16.34 8.54 -6.02
C PRO A 45 -16.27 7.04 -5.67
N ALA A 46 -16.08 6.18 -6.67
CA ALA A 46 -15.97 4.73 -6.54
C ALA A 46 -14.62 4.17 -7.03
N ASN A 47 -13.66 5.01 -7.45
CA ASN A 47 -12.40 4.55 -8.04
C ASN A 47 -11.21 5.32 -7.48
N ALA A 48 -10.15 4.62 -7.12
CA ALA A 48 -8.91 5.23 -6.67
C ALA A 48 -7.68 4.49 -7.16
N ILE A 49 -6.56 5.21 -7.21
CA ILE A 49 -5.23 4.63 -7.28
C ILE A 49 -4.69 4.53 -5.86
N ASP A 50 -4.27 3.34 -5.47
CA ASP A 50 -3.60 3.05 -4.20
C ASP A 50 -2.13 2.72 -4.49
N PHE A 51 -1.20 3.32 -3.75
CA PHE A 51 0.21 3.06 -3.93
C PHE A 51 0.94 3.13 -2.61
N GLY A 52 2.12 2.55 -2.51
CA GLY A 52 2.85 2.60 -1.26
C GLY A 52 4.24 2.02 -1.34
N VAL A 53 5.00 2.30 -0.28
CA VAL A 53 6.24 1.60 0.01
C VAL A 53 6.13 0.93 1.36
N GLY A 54 6.44 -0.35 1.42
CA GLY A 54 6.49 -1.13 2.63
C GLY A 54 7.82 -1.83 2.78
N TRP A 55 8.13 -2.24 4.00
CA TRP A 55 9.28 -3.06 4.33
C TRP A 55 8.87 -4.22 5.22
N SER A 56 9.53 -5.36 5.02
CA SER A 56 9.40 -6.55 5.85
C SER A 56 10.76 -6.91 6.42
N THR A 57 10.84 -7.08 7.75
CA THR A 57 12.09 -7.43 8.45
C THR A 57 12.20 -8.92 8.76
N ASN A 58 11.19 -9.73 8.40
CA ASN A 58 11.07 -11.13 8.82
C ASN A 58 10.53 -12.04 7.69
N GLN A 59 10.97 -11.86 6.44
CA GLN A 59 10.48 -12.73 5.38
C GLN A 59 11.23 -14.07 5.35
N THR A 60 10.70 -15.06 6.08
CA THR A 60 10.83 -16.46 5.66
C THR A 60 9.93 -16.62 4.44
N ARG A 61 10.42 -16.26 3.24
CA ARG A 61 9.76 -16.66 2.00
C ARG A 61 9.77 -18.20 2.00
N TRP A 62 8.62 -18.83 1.80
CA TRP A 62 8.54 -20.27 1.50
C TRP A 62 9.11 -20.49 0.10
N GLN A 63 10.42 -20.38 -0.04
CA GLN A 63 11.16 -20.91 -1.17
C GLN A 63 11.30 -22.41 -0.94
N GLU A 64 10.94 -23.16 -1.96
CA GLU A 64 10.95 -24.63 -2.01
C GLU A 64 12.36 -25.24 -1.85
N ASN A 65 13.40 -24.41 -1.75
CA ASN A 65 14.78 -24.85 -1.52
C ASN A 65 15.32 -24.37 -0.17
N TYR A 66 15.71 -25.37 0.61
CA TYR A 66 16.22 -25.33 1.98
C TYR A 66 17.59 -24.64 2.05
N GLU A 67 17.63 -23.32 1.91
CA GLU A 67 18.72 -22.52 2.48
C GLU A 67 18.10 -21.48 3.41
N ARG A 68 18.26 -21.74 4.70
CA ARG A 68 17.82 -20.89 5.80
C ARG A 68 18.52 -19.54 5.65
N PHE A 69 17.84 -18.57 5.01
CA PHE A 69 18.37 -17.22 4.84
C PHE A 69 18.87 -16.67 6.18
N PRO A 70 20.02 -15.96 6.20
CA PRO A 70 20.50 -15.32 7.41
C PRO A 70 19.46 -14.31 7.91
N TYR A 71 19.16 -14.41 9.20
CA TYR A 71 18.33 -13.49 9.96
C TYR A 71 18.79 -12.03 9.69
N GLY A 72 17.92 -11.17 9.16
CA GLY A 72 18.19 -9.71 9.10
C GLY A 72 18.10 -9.01 7.75
N GLN A 73 17.59 -9.64 6.68
CA GLN A 73 17.36 -8.92 5.43
C GLN A 73 16.02 -8.19 5.41
N THR A 74 16.07 -6.92 5.01
CA THR A 74 14.87 -6.09 4.84
C THR A 74 14.47 -6.10 3.38
N THR A 75 13.31 -6.66 3.07
CA THR A 75 12.73 -6.58 1.73
C THR A 75 11.89 -5.32 1.64
N PHE A 76 12.11 -4.53 0.59
CA PHE A 76 11.27 -3.39 0.26
C PHE A 76 10.24 -3.78 -0.81
N HIS A 77 9.01 -3.33 -0.62
CA HIS A 77 7.87 -3.58 -1.48
C HIS A 77 7.33 -2.24 -1.97
N LEU A 78 7.28 -2.05 -3.29
CA LEU A 78 6.67 -0.88 -3.92
C LEU A 78 5.44 -1.34 -4.69
N HIS A 79 4.26 -0.77 -4.42
CA HIS A 79 3.04 -1.17 -5.11
C HIS A 79 2.28 -0.01 -5.73
N LEU A 80 1.50 -0.35 -6.77
CA LEU A 80 0.58 0.53 -7.45
C LEU A 80 -0.64 -0.29 -7.89
N ASP A 81 -1.80 0.03 -7.33
CA ASP A 81 -3.06 -0.68 -7.52
C ASP A 81 -4.16 0.27 -7.97
N TYR A 82 -5.02 -0.20 -8.87
CA TYR A 82 -6.27 0.46 -9.22
C TYR A 82 -7.42 -0.25 -8.50
N VAL A 83 -8.16 0.49 -7.69
CA VAL A 83 -9.19 -0.06 -6.79
C VAL A 83 -10.57 0.55 -7.03
N TRP A 84 -11.58 -0.30 -7.00
CA TRP A 84 -13.00 0.05 -7.00
C TRP A 84 -13.57 -0.07 -5.59
N HIS A 85 -14.49 0.81 -5.23
CA HIS A 85 -15.15 0.84 -3.93
C HIS A 85 -16.65 0.67 -4.09
N ASP A 86 -17.23 -0.24 -3.32
CA ASP A 86 -18.67 -0.45 -3.19
C ASP A 86 -19.13 -0.16 -1.76
N PHE A 87 -19.75 1.00 -1.58
CA PHE A 87 -20.35 1.44 -0.32
C PHE A 87 -21.81 1.02 -0.16
N SER A 88 -22.40 0.37 -1.17
CA SER A 88 -23.79 -0.09 -1.15
C SER A 88 -23.94 -1.51 -0.59
N SER A 89 -22.88 -2.31 -0.69
CA SER A 89 -22.84 -3.70 -0.21
C SER A 89 -23.04 -3.84 1.30
N ILE A 90 -22.62 -2.85 2.11
CA ILE A 90 -22.72 -2.92 3.56
C ILE A 90 -23.63 -1.79 4.07
N LYS A 91 -24.79 -2.16 4.62
CA LYS A 91 -25.70 -1.20 5.26
C LYS A 91 -25.19 -0.90 6.67
N SER A 92 -24.63 0.29 6.85
CA SER A 92 -24.19 0.79 8.14
C SER A 92 -24.58 2.26 8.30
N THR A 93 -24.70 2.70 9.55
CA THR A 93 -24.86 4.12 9.88
C THR A 93 -23.57 4.91 9.59
N GLU A 94 -22.42 4.24 9.63
CA GLU A 94 -21.12 4.74 9.19
C GLU A 94 -20.88 4.42 7.71
N LYS A 95 -19.98 5.16 7.06
CA LYS A 95 -19.56 4.83 5.69
C LYS A 95 -18.60 3.64 5.73
N LEU A 96 -19.12 2.46 5.42
CA LEU A 96 -18.38 1.22 5.32
C LEU A 96 -18.56 0.65 3.90
N GLY A 97 -17.46 0.33 3.24
CA GLY A 97 -17.48 -0.18 1.88
C GLY A 97 -16.51 -1.33 1.69
N LEU A 98 -16.85 -2.22 0.75
CA LEU A 98 -15.90 -3.18 0.23
C LEU A 98 -15.07 -2.52 -0.86
N PHE A 99 -13.82 -2.93 -1.01
CA PHE A 99 -13.03 -2.54 -2.18
C PHE A 99 -12.31 -3.75 -2.76
N TYR A 100 -12.11 -3.69 -4.07
CA TYR A 100 -11.38 -4.69 -4.81
C TYR A 100 -10.63 -4.05 -5.97
N GLY A 101 -9.58 -4.67 -6.45
CA GLY A 101 -8.73 -4.08 -7.46
C GLY A 101 -7.62 -4.98 -7.94
N GLY A 102 -6.78 -4.40 -8.78
CA GLY A 102 -5.59 -5.06 -9.27
C GLY A 102 -4.50 -4.07 -9.60
N GLY A 103 -3.27 -4.55 -9.59
CA GLY A 103 -2.11 -3.70 -9.73
C GLY A 103 -0.82 -4.49 -9.92
N CYS A 104 0.28 -3.84 -9.59
CA CYS A 104 1.60 -4.44 -9.64
C CYS A 104 2.41 -4.11 -8.38
N THR A 105 3.40 -4.96 -8.12
CA THR A 105 4.45 -4.71 -7.13
C THR A 105 5.81 -4.93 -7.73
N ILE A 106 6.77 -4.22 -7.18
CA ILE A 106 8.19 -4.48 -7.38
C ILE A 106 8.78 -4.68 -5.99
N ASP A 107 9.39 -5.85 -5.81
CA ASP A 107 10.08 -6.18 -4.58
C ASP A 107 11.59 -6.16 -4.82
N ASN A 108 12.35 -5.59 -3.89
CA ASN A 108 13.81 -5.68 -3.92
C ASN A 108 14.22 -7.01 -3.24
N SER A 109 14.34 -8.07 -4.04
CA SER A 109 14.95 -9.34 -3.60
C SER A 109 16.41 -9.41 -4.08
N GLU A 110 17.30 -10.05 -3.31
CA GLU A 110 18.75 -10.02 -3.54
C GLU A 110 19.20 -10.57 -4.91
N ASN A 111 18.36 -11.33 -5.63
CA ASN A 111 18.75 -11.94 -6.90
C ASN A 111 17.95 -11.46 -8.12
N SER A 112 16.91 -10.66 -7.92
CA SER A 112 16.11 -10.06 -8.99
C SER A 112 15.10 -9.11 -8.38
N GLY A 113 14.90 -7.94 -8.99
CA GLY A 113 13.70 -7.16 -8.72
C GLY A 113 12.50 -8.00 -9.13
N ASP A 114 11.75 -8.52 -8.15
CA ASP A 114 10.64 -9.41 -8.45
C ASP A 114 9.43 -8.54 -8.79
N PHE A 115 9.11 -8.46 -10.07
CA PHE A 115 7.89 -7.82 -10.54
C PHE A 115 6.73 -8.81 -10.41
N GLY A 116 5.63 -8.36 -9.81
CA GLY A 116 4.45 -9.18 -9.56
C GLY A 116 3.16 -8.48 -9.93
N ALA A 117 2.19 -9.25 -10.42
CA ALA A 117 0.81 -8.80 -10.54
C ALA A 117 0.09 -8.99 -9.20
N ARG A 118 -0.73 -8.01 -8.81
CA ARG A 118 -1.46 -8.00 -7.53
C ARG A 118 -2.96 -8.06 -7.76
N GLY A 119 -3.63 -8.92 -7.00
CA GLY A 119 -5.06 -8.78 -6.71
C GLY A 119 -5.22 -8.10 -5.36
N VAL A 120 -6.20 -7.22 -5.21
CA VAL A 120 -6.40 -6.44 -3.98
C VAL A 120 -7.85 -6.55 -3.55
N PHE A 121 -8.08 -6.86 -2.27
CA PHE A 121 -9.42 -6.94 -1.69
C PHE A 121 -9.40 -6.41 -0.26
N GLY A 122 -10.47 -5.77 0.16
CA GLY A 122 -10.53 -5.26 1.52
C GLY A 122 -11.82 -4.55 1.90
N VAL A 123 -11.80 -3.99 3.10
CA VAL A 123 -12.88 -3.20 3.68
C VAL A 123 -12.34 -1.82 4.03
N LEU A 124 -13.09 -0.78 3.69
CA LEU A 124 -12.80 0.62 3.98
C LEU A 124 -13.87 1.16 4.93
N TRP A 125 -13.44 1.70 6.06
CA TRP A 125 -14.27 2.45 7.00
C TRP A 125 -13.87 3.92 7.00
N ILE A 126 -14.86 4.79 6.82
CA ILE A 126 -14.73 6.24 6.86
C ILE A 126 -15.60 6.73 8.03
N PRO A 127 -15.04 6.88 9.25
CA PRO A 127 -15.75 7.39 10.41
C PRO A 127 -16.33 8.79 10.15
N ARG A 128 -17.57 8.99 10.59
CA ARG A 128 -18.20 10.32 10.56
C ARG A 128 -17.38 11.33 11.37
N SER A 129 -17.35 12.56 10.85
CA SER A 129 -16.70 13.71 11.49
C SER A 129 -15.17 13.63 11.64
N THR A 130 -14.51 12.75 10.88
CA THR A 130 -13.04 12.70 10.82
C THR A 130 -12.56 12.80 9.37
N HIS A 131 -11.29 13.19 9.21
CA HIS A 131 -10.56 13.17 7.93
C HIS A 131 -9.68 11.92 7.82
N LEU A 132 -9.96 10.91 8.64
CA LEU A 132 -9.19 9.67 8.71
C LEU A 132 -10.04 8.55 8.15
N ASP A 133 -9.40 7.69 7.36
CA ASP A 133 -10.00 6.46 6.85
C ASP A 133 -9.20 5.28 7.41
N VAL A 134 -9.88 4.18 7.71
CA VAL A 134 -9.26 2.94 8.18
C VAL A 134 -9.60 1.83 7.20
N PHE A 135 -8.60 1.08 6.78
CA PHE A 135 -8.81 -0.04 5.85
C PHE A 135 -8.16 -1.32 6.36
N LEU A 136 -8.76 -2.44 5.97
CA LEU A 136 -8.18 -3.77 6.10
C LEU A 136 -8.08 -4.37 4.70
N GLN A 137 -6.89 -4.82 4.32
CA GLN A 137 -6.59 -5.28 2.96
C GLN A 137 -5.89 -6.63 2.97
N ILE A 138 -6.19 -7.45 1.97
CA ILE A 138 -5.43 -8.64 1.57
C ILE A 138 -5.05 -8.47 0.10
N SER A 139 -3.77 -8.71 -0.20
CA SER A 139 -3.20 -8.44 -1.52
C SER A 139 -2.40 -9.64 -2.05
N PRO A 140 -3.06 -10.70 -2.58
CA PRO A 140 -2.34 -11.81 -3.23
C PRO A 140 -1.47 -11.31 -4.39
N VAL A 141 -0.23 -11.82 -4.44
CA VAL A 141 0.76 -11.45 -5.46
C VAL A 141 1.13 -12.67 -6.30
N PHE A 142 1.06 -12.53 -7.61
CA PHE A 142 1.59 -13.47 -8.58
C PHE A 142 2.89 -12.91 -9.14
N PHE A 143 4.03 -13.41 -8.66
CA PHE A 143 5.33 -13.03 -9.20
C PHE A 143 5.51 -13.58 -10.61
N LEU A 144 5.85 -12.71 -11.55
CA LEU A 144 6.21 -13.11 -12.90
C LEU A 144 7.70 -13.49 -12.82
N ALA A 145 8.01 -14.75 -13.16
CA ALA A 145 9.29 -15.41 -12.90
C ALA A 145 10.54 -14.53 -13.18
N PRO A 146 11.62 -14.67 -12.39
CA PRO A 146 12.81 -13.86 -12.58
C PRO A 146 13.63 -14.41 -13.75
N SER A 147 13.56 -13.74 -14.90
CA SER A 147 14.64 -13.84 -15.89
C SER A 147 14.72 -12.58 -16.74
N THR A 148 15.26 -11.51 -16.16
CA THR A 148 16.06 -10.57 -16.96
C THR A 148 17.51 -10.74 -16.56
N GLY A 149 18.04 -11.94 -16.84
CA GLY A 149 19.44 -12.06 -17.17
C GLY A 149 19.64 -11.37 -18.51
N PHE A 150 20.05 -10.11 -18.48
CA PHE A 150 20.72 -9.55 -19.65
C PHE A 150 22.05 -10.30 -19.73
N GLY A 151 22.13 -11.24 -20.68
CA GLY A 151 23.39 -11.83 -21.11
C GLY A 151 24.31 -10.80 -21.76
#